data_AF-A0A164M5E3-F1
#
_entry.id   AF-A0A164M5E3-F1
#
_cell.length_a   1.000
_cell.length_b   1.000
_cell.length_c   1.000
_cell.angle_alpha   90.00
_cell.angle_beta   90.00
_cell.angle_gamma   90.00
#
_symmetry.space_group_name_H-M   'P 1'
#
loop_
_entity.id
_entity.type
_entity.pdbx_description
1 polymer ?
#
loop_
_entity_poly.entity_id
_entity_poly.type
_entity_poly.pdbx_seq_one_letter_code
_entity_poly.pdbx_strand_id
1 'polypeptide(L)'
;MTDYASEGRTRPTNPLDLSHCLTHQSLYTVFSRSPSLQGILIMDSVDEKKFHHALTRRATGFLRQEFRELEILNKLTECVYNYEIPIPTSRDTRKSLI
;
A
#
# COMPACT_ATOMS: atom_id res chain seq x y z
N MET A 1 3.98 -16.33 13.03
CA MET A 1 4.26 -14.87 13.11
C MET A 1 3.00 -14.17 12.69
N THR A 2 2.54 -13.16 13.44
CA THR A 2 1.37 -12.37 13.03
C THR A 2 1.73 -11.47 11.84
N ASP A 3 0.72 -11.01 11.14
CA ASP A 3 0.84 -9.99 10.09
C ASP A 3 1.60 -8.75 10.59
N TYR A 4 1.23 -8.21 11.76
CA TYR A 4 1.87 -7.04 12.35
C TYR A 4 3.36 -7.28 12.67
N ALA A 5 3.69 -8.40 13.32
CA ALA A 5 5.07 -8.72 13.68
C ALA A 5 5.95 -9.10 12.47
N SER A 6 5.33 -9.32 11.31
CA SER A 6 6.03 -9.63 10.07
C SER A 6 6.53 -8.41 9.32
N GLU A 7 6.05 -7.22 9.67
CA GLU A 7 6.37 -5.98 8.97
C GLU A 7 7.89 -5.74 8.85
N GLY A 8 8.33 -5.33 7.67
CA GLY A 8 9.75 -5.07 7.38
C GLY A 8 10.63 -6.31 7.19
N ARG A 9 10.09 -7.54 7.28
CA ARG A 9 10.86 -8.77 7.06
C ARG A 9 10.70 -9.30 5.65
N THR A 10 11.80 -9.79 5.08
CA THR A 10 11.78 -10.52 3.79
C THR A 10 11.96 -12.00 4.05
N ARG A 11 11.12 -12.84 3.44
CA ARG A 11 11.09 -14.30 3.60
C ARG A 11 11.05 -14.96 2.22
N PRO A 12 12.08 -15.74 1.83
CA PRO A 12 12.08 -16.41 0.53
C PRO A 12 10.98 -17.48 0.40
N THR A 13 10.61 -18.11 1.52
CA THR A 13 9.45 -19.01 1.62
C THR A 13 8.48 -18.46 2.66
N ASN A 14 7.27 -18.14 2.23
CA ASN A 14 6.27 -17.41 2.99
C ASN A 14 4.94 -18.16 3.00
N PRO A 15 4.76 -19.11 3.94
CA PRO A 15 3.45 -19.73 4.17
C PRO A 15 2.50 -18.71 4.81
N LEU A 16 1.32 -18.58 4.23
CA LEU A 16 0.30 -17.58 4.56
C LEU A 16 -0.98 -18.25 5.02
N ASP A 17 -1.51 -17.75 6.12
CA ASP A 17 -2.88 -18.00 6.55
C ASP A 17 -3.66 -16.67 6.45
N LEU A 18 -4.70 -16.68 5.62
CA LEU A 18 -5.50 -15.49 5.29
C LEU A 18 -6.80 -15.42 6.10
N SER A 19 -7.10 -16.42 6.92
CA SER A 19 -8.35 -16.53 7.70
C SER A 19 -8.63 -15.30 8.57
N HIS A 20 -7.58 -14.69 9.12
CA HIS A 20 -7.65 -13.52 10.01
C HIS A 20 -7.18 -12.20 9.36
N CYS A 21 -6.83 -12.21 8.07
CA CYS A 21 -6.38 -11.03 7.34
C CYS A 21 -7.57 -10.20 6.83
N LEU A 22 -8.13 -9.35 7.69
CA LEU A 22 -9.38 -8.64 7.39
C LEU A 22 -9.22 -7.25 6.75
N THR A 23 -8.01 -6.68 6.73
CA THR A 23 -7.76 -5.31 6.25
C THR A 23 -6.87 -5.31 5.01
N HIS A 24 -6.96 -4.25 4.22
CA HIS A 24 -6.04 -4.05 3.09
C HIS A 24 -4.57 -4.08 3.54
N GLN A 25 -4.28 -3.46 4.69
CA GLN A 25 -2.91 -3.39 5.22
C GLN A 25 -2.40 -4.77 5.63
N SER A 26 -3.22 -5.61 6.28
CA SER A 26 -2.77 -6.95 6.67
C SER A 26 -2.46 -7.81 5.45
N LEU A 27 -3.32 -7.80 4.43
CA LEU A 27 -3.06 -8.49 3.17
C LEU A 27 -1.77 -7.97 2.51
N TYR A 28 -1.63 -6.66 2.36
CA TYR A 28 -0.42 -6.07 1.79
C TYR A 28 0.84 -6.49 2.56
N THR A 29 0.81 -6.41 3.89
CA THR A 29 1.92 -6.78 4.76
C THR A 29 2.29 -8.25 4.61
N VAL A 30 1.31 -9.16 4.58
CA VAL A 30 1.58 -10.60 4.53
C VAL A 30 2.13 -11.02 3.16
N PHE A 31 1.60 -10.48 2.06
CA PHE A 31 2.10 -10.76 0.70
C PHE A 31 3.46 -10.14 0.42
N SER A 32 3.71 -8.91 0.90
CA SER A 32 4.98 -8.19 0.66
C SER A 32 6.18 -8.74 1.44
N ARG A 33 6.03 -9.84 2.19
CA ARG A 33 7.18 -10.54 2.80
C ARG A 33 7.89 -11.45 1.82
N SER A 34 7.22 -11.95 0.78
CA SER A 34 7.87 -12.77 -0.22
C SER A 34 8.48 -11.90 -1.32
N PRO A 35 9.75 -12.11 -1.71
CA PRO A 35 10.35 -11.40 -2.84
C PRO A 35 9.84 -11.91 -4.20
N SER A 36 9.20 -13.08 -4.24
CA SER A 36 8.68 -13.69 -5.48
C SER A 36 7.33 -14.37 -5.26
N LEU A 37 6.57 -14.57 -6.34
CA LEU A 37 5.32 -15.31 -6.31
C LEU A 37 5.54 -16.77 -5.92
N GLN A 38 6.63 -17.39 -6.40
CA GLN A 38 6.98 -18.79 -6.12
C GLN A 38 7.24 -19.04 -4.63
N GLY A 39 7.68 -18.01 -3.89
CA GLY A 39 7.88 -18.08 -2.45
C GLY A 39 6.60 -18.07 -1.63
N ILE A 40 5.44 -17.75 -2.22
CA ILE A 40 4.17 -17.65 -1.52
C ILE A 40 3.47 -19.01 -1.51
N LEU A 41 3.12 -19.48 -0.32
CA LEU A 41 2.30 -20.68 -0.12
C LEU A 41 1.06 -20.30 0.66
N ILE A 42 -0.13 -20.37 0.06
CA ILE A 42 -1.39 -20.11 0.76
C ILE A 42 -1.86 -21.43 1.38
N MET A 43 -1.96 -21.47 2.70
CA MET A 43 -2.21 -22.70 3.47
C MET A 43 -3.69 -23.10 3.53
N ASP A 44 -4.62 -22.16 3.34
CA ASP A 44 -6.07 -22.38 3.45
C ASP A 44 -6.81 -21.80 2.23
N SER A 45 -8.06 -22.22 2.05
CA SER A 45 -8.96 -21.68 1.05
C SER A 45 -9.18 -20.18 1.23
N VAL A 46 -9.09 -19.44 0.12
CA VAL A 46 -9.36 -18.01 0.11
C VAL A 46 -10.86 -17.78 0.03
N ASP A 47 -11.44 -17.18 1.08
CA ASP A 47 -12.80 -16.66 1.00
C ASP A 47 -12.79 -15.39 0.12
N GLU A 48 -13.12 -15.57 -1.16
CA GLU A 48 -13.10 -14.51 -2.18
C GLU A 48 -13.88 -13.27 -1.74
N LYS A 49 -15.00 -13.45 -1.04
CA LYS A 49 -15.82 -12.32 -0.56
C LYS A 49 -15.08 -11.51 0.48
N LYS A 50 -14.46 -12.17 1.46
CA LYS A 50 -13.65 -11.50 2.48
C LYS A 50 -12.43 -10.83 1.87
N PHE A 51 -11.77 -11.51 0.94
CA PHE A 51 -10.60 -11.00 0.24
C PHE A 51 -10.93 -9.74 -0.57
N HIS A 52 -11.96 -9.79 -1.43
CA HIS A 52 -12.43 -8.63 -2.19
C HIS A 52 -12.86 -7.48 -1.28
N HIS A 53 -13.55 -7.79 -0.18
CA HIS A 53 -13.97 -6.76 0.78
C HIS A 53 -12.79 -6.10 1.49
N ALA A 54 -11.77 -6.88 1.89
CA ALA A 54 -10.56 -6.36 2.50
C ALA A 54 -9.79 -5.42 1.56
N LEU A 55 -9.72 -5.74 0.27
CA LEU A 55 -9.08 -4.89 -0.75
C LEU A 55 -9.87 -3.62 -1.06
N THR A 56 -11.18 -3.74 -1.28
CA THR A 56 -11.98 -2.65 -1.86
C THR A 56 -12.68 -1.75 -0.84
N ARG A 57 -12.92 -2.22 0.40
CA ARG A 57 -13.83 -1.54 1.34
C ARG A 57 -13.22 -1.21 2.70
N ARG A 58 -11.97 -1.61 2.97
CA ARG A 58 -11.31 -1.36 4.27
C ARG A 58 -10.19 -0.33 4.27
N ALA A 59 -9.76 0.19 3.12
CA ALA A 59 -8.90 1.36 3.11
C ALA A 59 -9.73 2.59 3.51
N THR A 60 -9.31 3.30 4.57
CA THR A 60 -10.03 4.49 5.05
C THR A 60 -10.01 5.59 3.99
N GLY A 61 -11.06 6.42 3.94
CA GLY A 61 -11.14 7.53 2.97
C GLY A 61 -9.94 8.47 3.07
N PHE A 62 -9.50 8.77 4.30
CA PHE A 62 -8.29 9.53 4.59
C PHE A 62 -7.05 8.90 3.94
N LEU A 63 -6.81 7.60 4.12
CA LEU A 63 -5.64 6.93 3.54
C LEU A 63 -5.64 6.97 2.00
N ARG A 64 -6.81 6.87 1.37
CA ARG A 64 -6.93 7.01 -0.09
C ARG A 64 -6.61 8.42 -0.56
N GLN A 65 -7.03 9.43 0.20
CA GLN A 65 -6.71 10.81 -0.07
C GLN A 65 -5.20 11.06 0.04
N GLU A 66 -4.56 10.55 1.10
CA GLU A 66 -3.10 10.60 1.26
C GLU A 66 -2.37 10.03 0.03
N PHE A 67 -2.73 8.82 -0.41
CA PHE A 67 -2.10 8.21 -1.58
C PHE A 67 -2.31 9.02 -2.86
N ARG A 68 -3.52 9.55 -3.07
CA ARG A 68 -3.81 10.40 -4.23
C ARG A 68 -2.99 11.68 -4.22
N GLU A 69 -2.84 12.32 -3.06
CA GLU A 69 -2.03 13.53 -2.91
C GLU A 69 -0.54 13.25 -3.17
N LEU A 70 -0.02 12.10 -2.72
CA LEU A 70 1.34 11.66 -3.03
C LEU A 70 1.54 11.42 -4.54
N GLU A 71 0.57 10.82 -5.23
CA GLU A 71 0.63 10.64 -6.69
C GLU A 71 0.63 11.98 -7.44
N ILE A 72 -0.22 12.92 -7.02
CA ILE A 72 -0.24 14.28 -7.58
C ILE A 72 1.12 14.96 -7.36
N LEU A 73 1.68 14.87 -6.14
CA LEU A 73 2.98 15.43 -5.82
C LEU A 73 4.09 14.82 -6.68
N ASN A 74 4.07 13.50 -6.89
CA ASN A 74 5.04 12.82 -7.74
C ASN A 74 4.94 13.32 -9.19
N LYS A 75 3.72 13.48 -9.72
CA LYS A 75 3.51 13.99 -11.08
C LYS A 75 3.97 15.44 -11.23
N LEU A 76 3.71 16.29 -10.25
CA LEU A 76 4.24 17.65 -10.23
C LEU A 76 5.77 17.67 -10.22
N THR A 77 6.38 16.79 -9.42
CA THR A 77 7.84 16.67 -9.35
C THR A 77 8.44 16.26 -10.70
N GLU A 78 7.79 15.33 -11.40
CA GLU A 78 8.16 14.92 -12.76
C GLU A 78 8.02 16.08 -13.76
N CYS A 79 6.90 16.80 -13.76
CA CYS A 79 6.68 17.94 -14.65
C CYS A 79 7.67 19.09 -14.42
N VAL A 80 8.03 19.37 -13.16
CA VAL A 80 9.08 20.35 -12.82
C VAL A 80 10.44 19.88 -13.32
N TYR A 81 10.76 18.59 -13.14
CA TYR A 81 12.01 18.00 -13.64
C TYR A 81 12.11 18.11 -15.17
N ASN A 82 11.00 17.91 -15.88
CA ASN A 82 10.90 18.04 -17.33
C ASN A 82 10.79 19.48 -17.84
N TYR A 83 10.84 20.49 -16.95
CA TYR A 83 10.67 21.91 -17.27
C TYR A 83 9.30 22.26 -17.91
N GLU A 84 8.29 21.42 -17.72
CA GLU A 84 6.93 21.64 -18.23
C GLU A 84 6.16 22.67 -17.39
N ILE A 85 6.56 22.84 -16.13
CA ILE A 85 5.96 23.78 -15.18
C ILE A 85 7.11 24.55 -14.50
N PRO A 86 7.03 25.89 -14.39
CA PRO A 86 8.00 26.65 -13.63
C PRO A 86 8.02 26.19 -12.17
N ILE A 87 9.21 26.15 -11.57
CA ILE A 87 9.39 25.74 -10.17
C ILE A 87 8.45 26.61 -9.30
N PRO A 88 7.50 26.01 -8.56
CA PRO A 88 6.59 26.78 -7.73
C PRO A 88 7.40 27.59 -6.71
N THR A 89 7.26 28.92 -6.78
CA THR A 89 8.01 29.89 -5.97
C THR A 89 7.61 29.88 -4.50
N SER A 90 6.48 29.25 -4.16
CA SER A 90 6.02 29.07 -2.78
C SER A 90 6.18 27.61 -2.36
N ARG A 91 7.02 27.39 -1.33
CA ARG A 91 7.06 26.13 -0.56
C ARG A 91 5.92 26.12 0.44
N ASP A 92 4.69 26.24 -0.04
CA ASP A 92 3.53 26.12 0.81
C ASP A 92 3.42 24.68 1.30
N THR A 93 3.83 24.48 2.55
CA THR A 93 3.67 23.20 3.24
C THR A 93 2.18 22.87 3.34
N ARG A 94 1.83 21.59 3.30
CA ARG A 94 0.45 21.03 3.35
C ARG A 94 -0.57 21.73 4.27
N LYS A 95 -0.10 22.39 5.33
CA LYS A 95 -0.92 23.16 6.29
C LYS A 95 -1.38 24.54 5.79
N SER A 96 -0.79 25.11 4.74
CA SER A 96 -1.14 26.45 4.23
C SER A 96 -2.12 26.44 3.05
N LEU A 97 -2.46 25.27 2.52
CA LEU A 97 -3.37 25.10 1.37
C LEU A 97 -4.75 24.52 1.74
N ILE A 98 -5.01 24.24 3.02
CA ILE A 98 -6.30 23.74 3.54
C ILE A 98 -6.91 24.80 4.45
#